data_AF-A0AAD9HT58-F1
#
_entry.id   AF-A0AAD9HT58-F1
#
_cell.length_a   1.000
_cell.length_b   1.000
_cell.length_c   1.000
_cell.angle_alpha   90.00
_cell.angle_beta   90.00
_cell.angle_gamma   90.00
#
_symmetry.space_group_name_H-M   'P 1'
#
loop_
_entity.id
_entity.type
_entity.pdbx_description
1 polymer ?
#
loop_
_entity_poly.entity_id
_entity_poly.type
_entity_poly.pdbx_seq_one_letter_code
_entity_poly.pdbx_strand_id
1 'polypeptide(L)'
;MPRCLTIFLILSCTLFISSCLGAARDPALRLAQRAPFDNTYYVAEGDWVCDKEQLGIINAAISDTKAIASQTINVLQVPGAETSKAYRTWFGLSNANVNRKNKIITHHYRVALQNLGEPSTPVTFNLGDTPQYQVAGHTPPVTKNSIVYACIEADELSSRMLCGNTKAAVVGATANKPSYLDTTVIYLCPSFFSPSSISETRMKIQWRRGLDPQMSRGMVLLHELQHMATATTDNEDCDDLGYTAASCASLPDNEKLLNAQNYVYFALDVLANPANGKPR
;
A
#
# COMPACT_ATOMS: atom_id res chain seq x y z
N MET A 1 49.96 -30.23 -65.39
CA MET A 1 49.78 -29.50 -66.67
C MET A 1 48.30 -29.50 -67.06
N PRO A 2 47.81 -28.49 -67.81
CA PRO A 2 46.50 -27.81 -67.61
C PRO A 2 45.28 -28.52 -68.27
N ARG A 3 44.01 -28.10 -68.12
CA ARG A 3 43.44 -26.73 -67.95
C ARG A 3 42.15 -26.66 -67.09
N CYS A 4 41.93 -25.48 -66.49
CA CYS A 4 40.74 -24.60 -66.60
C CYS A 4 39.65 -24.95 -67.64
N LEU A 5 38.39 -24.47 -67.57
CA LEU A 5 37.59 -23.75 -66.56
C LEU A 5 36.19 -23.52 -67.18
N THR A 6 35.08 -23.80 -66.49
CA THR A 6 33.78 -23.19 -66.85
C THR A 6 32.87 -23.05 -65.64
N ILE A 7 32.23 -21.88 -65.54
CA ILE A 7 31.30 -21.46 -64.49
C ILE A 7 29.88 -21.72 -64.99
N PHE A 8 28.96 -22.13 -64.10
CA PHE A 8 27.59 -21.60 -64.15
C PHE A 8 26.97 -21.50 -62.76
N LEU A 9 26.45 -20.31 -62.45
CA LEU A 9 25.74 -19.96 -61.23
C LEU A 9 24.24 -20.19 -61.45
N ILE A 10 23.54 -20.86 -60.52
CA ILE A 10 22.10 -20.64 -60.32
C ILE A 10 21.81 -20.57 -58.81
N LEU A 11 21.14 -19.49 -58.41
CA LEU A 11 20.64 -19.26 -57.05
C LEU A 11 19.61 -20.31 -56.65
N SER A 12 19.64 -20.75 -55.39
CA SER A 12 18.42 -21.16 -54.68
C SER A 12 18.30 -20.34 -53.40
N CYS A 13 17.21 -19.59 -53.31
CA CYS A 13 16.94 -18.66 -52.21
C CYS A 13 16.03 -19.35 -51.21
N THR A 14 16.52 -19.61 -49.99
CA THR A 14 15.68 -19.95 -48.84
C THR A 14 16.08 -19.10 -47.64
N LEU A 15 15.30 -18.03 -47.44
CA LEU A 15 15.16 -17.38 -46.14
C LEU A 15 14.69 -18.41 -45.11
N PHE A 16 15.13 -18.33 -43.84
CA PHE A 16 14.22 -18.33 -42.69
C PHE A 16 14.92 -17.88 -41.39
N ILE A 17 14.61 -16.64 -41.00
CA ILE A 17 14.46 -16.11 -39.62
C ILE A 17 15.60 -16.35 -38.61
N SER A 18 16.36 -15.27 -38.39
CA SER A 18 17.03 -15.00 -37.12
C SER A 18 16.02 -15.04 -35.96
N SER A 19 16.17 -15.99 -35.05
CA SER A 19 15.40 -16.04 -33.80
C SER A 19 16.27 -15.51 -32.68
N CYS A 20 15.93 -14.32 -32.17
CA CYS A 20 16.58 -13.76 -30.98
C CYS A 20 16.50 -14.76 -29.82
N LEU A 21 17.62 -15.00 -29.11
CA LEU A 21 17.57 -15.57 -27.77
C LEU A 21 16.92 -14.54 -26.84
N GLY A 22 15.58 -14.55 -26.82
CA GLY A 22 14.82 -13.91 -25.76
C GLY A 22 15.21 -14.56 -24.45
N ALA A 23 15.58 -13.73 -23.46
CA ALA A 23 15.85 -14.21 -22.11
C ALA A 23 14.64 -15.03 -21.64
N ALA A 24 14.88 -16.30 -21.28
CA ALA A 24 13.86 -17.16 -20.72
C ALA A 24 13.35 -16.49 -19.44
N ARG A 25 12.11 -15.98 -19.48
CA ARG A 25 11.43 -15.48 -18.29
C ARG A 25 11.20 -16.67 -17.38
N ASP A 26 11.90 -16.67 -16.25
CA ASP A 26 11.78 -17.68 -15.22
C ASP A 26 10.29 -17.83 -14.80
N PRO A 27 9.67 -19.02 -14.98
CA PRO A 27 8.27 -19.24 -14.63
C PRO A 27 7.98 -19.05 -13.13
N ALA A 28 9.01 -19.11 -12.28
CA ALA A 28 8.88 -18.98 -10.82
C ALA A 28 8.50 -17.57 -10.34
N LEU A 29 8.54 -16.55 -11.20
CA LEU A 29 8.27 -15.15 -10.83
C LEU A 29 6.86 -14.65 -11.20
N ARG A 30 5.88 -15.57 -11.17
CA ARG A 30 4.45 -15.26 -11.03
C ARG A 30 3.93 -15.70 -9.65
N LEU A 31 4.53 -15.17 -8.59
CA LEU A 31 3.74 -14.89 -7.38
C LEU A 31 2.55 -14.04 -7.82
N ALA A 32 1.34 -14.49 -7.51
CA ALA A 32 0.11 -13.87 -8.02
C ALA A 32 -0.04 -12.46 -7.44
N GLN A 33 0.49 -11.47 -8.16
CA GLN A 33 0.25 -10.07 -7.88
C GLN A 33 -1.26 -9.85 -7.97
N ARG A 34 -1.92 -9.65 -6.83
CA ARG A 34 -3.38 -9.46 -6.78
C ARG A 34 -3.77 -8.32 -7.72
N ALA A 35 -4.88 -8.51 -8.42
CA ALA A 35 -5.45 -7.45 -9.24
C ALA A 35 -5.72 -6.22 -8.36
N PRO A 36 -5.54 -5.00 -8.88
CA PRO A 36 -5.95 -3.81 -8.15
C PRO A 36 -7.46 -3.87 -7.85
N PHE A 37 -7.92 -3.14 -6.83
CA PHE A 37 -9.36 -2.98 -6.59
C PHE A 37 -10.09 -2.57 -7.89
N ASP A 38 -11.20 -3.26 -8.19
CA ASP A 38 -11.89 -3.15 -9.48
C ASP A 38 -12.44 -1.74 -9.73
N ASN A 39 -12.90 -1.08 -8.66
CA ASN A 39 -13.49 0.27 -8.68
C ASN A 39 -13.25 0.99 -7.33
N THR A 40 -13.23 2.33 -7.36
CA THR A 40 -13.08 3.20 -6.16
C THR A 40 -14.28 4.12 -5.94
N TYR A 41 -14.91 4.01 -4.77
CA TYR A 41 -16.12 4.75 -4.43
C TYR A 41 -15.91 5.68 -3.24
N TYR A 42 -16.78 6.68 -3.09
CA TYR A 42 -16.97 7.39 -1.84
C TYR A 42 -18.45 7.46 -1.48
N VAL A 43 -18.74 7.44 -0.18
CA VAL A 43 -20.11 7.63 0.27
C VAL A 43 -20.53 9.08 0.05
N ALA A 44 -21.55 9.28 -0.79
CA ALA A 44 -22.13 10.58 -1.11
C ALA A 44 -23.47 10.83 -0.40
N GLU A 45 -24.16 9.76 0.00
CA GLU A 45 -25.48 9.77 0.63
C GLU A 45 -25.61 8.59 1.62
N GLY A 46 -26.46 8.73 2.64
CA GLY A 46 -26.73 7.71 3.64
C GLY A 46 -25.84 7.82 4.88
N ASP A 47 -25.34 6.70 5.39
CA ASP A 47 -24.47 6.65 6.57
C ASP A 47 -23.00 6.99 6.22
N TRP A 48 -22.31 7.79 7.04
CA TRP A 48 -20.87 8.09 6.89
C TRP A 48 -20.49 8.84 5.59
N VAL A 49 -21.30 9.82 5.20
CA VAL A 49 -21.10 10.65 4.00
C VAL A 49 -19.80 11.45 4.05
N CYS A 50 -19.05 11.42 2.95
CA CYS A 50 -17.90 12.29 2.72
C CYS A 50 -18.28 13.57 1.97
N ASP A 51 -18.06 14.73 2.58
CA ASP A 51 -18.23 16.02 1.92
C ASP A 51 -17.06 16.39 0.97
N LYS A 52 -17.23 17.48 0.21
CA LYS A 52 -16.25 17.91 -0.80
C LYS A 52 -14.88 18.34 -0.21
N GLU A 53 -14.86 18.90 0.99
CA GLU A 53 -13.61 19.27 1.69
C GLU A 53 -12.89 18.00 2.20
N GLN A 54 -13.64 17.09 2.81
CA GLN A 54 -13.15 15.77 3.24
C GLN A 54 -12.56 14.97 2.07
N LEU A 55 -13.24 14.93 0.91
CA LEU A 55 -12.73 14.30 -0.31
C LEU A 55 -11.44 14.98 -0.81
N GLY A 56 -11.33 16.30 -0.73
CA GLY A 56 -10.10 17.03 -1.02
C GLY A 56 -8.93 16.62 -0.09
N ILE A 57 -9.22 16.47 1.21
CA ILE A 57 -8.24 16.02 2.21
C ILE A 57 -7.83 14.55 1.97
N ILE A 58 -8.77 13.67 1.61
CA ILE A 58 -8.51 12.27 1.26
C ILE A 58 -7.61 12.19 0.02
N ASN A 59 -7.94 12.90 -1.06
CA ASN A 59 -7.13 12.92 -2.28
C ASN A 59 -5.69 13.42 -2.04
N ALA A 60 -5.53 14.47 -1.23
CA ALA A 60 -4.20 14.94 -0.81
C ALA A 60 -3.44 13.86 -0.01
N ALA A 61 -4.10 13.20 0.95
CA ALA A 61 -3.49 12.14 1.74
C ALA A 61 -3.12 10.90 0.89
N ILE A 62 -3.93 10.52 -0.10
CA ILE A 62 -3.63 9.45 -1.07
C ILE A 62 -2.36 9.80 -1.87
N SER A 63 -2.25 11.05 -2.33
CA SER A 63 -1.07 11.54 -3.04
C SER A 63 0.19 11.50 -2.17
N ASP A 64 0.11 11.99 -0.92
CA ASP A 64 1.18 11.89 0.08
C ASP A 64 1.59 10.42 0.30
N THR A 65 0.61 9.51 0.46
CA THR A 65 0.85 8.07 0.68
C THR A 65 1.64 7.45 -0.47
N LYS A 66 1.23 7.75 -1.72
CA LYS A 66 1.94 7.29 -2.94
C LYS A 66 3.35 7.86 -3.01
N ALA A 67 3.54 9.13 -2.68
CA ALA A 67 4.86 9.76 -2.64
C ALA A 67 5.77 9.13 -1.58
N ILE A 68 5.26 8.89 -0.37
CA ILE A 68 5.98 8.22 0.74
C ILE A 68 6.37 6.80 0.33
N ALA A 69 5.42 6.01 -0.18
CA ALA A 69 5.66 4.64 -0.61
C ALA A 69 6.70 4.56 -1.75
N SER A 70 6.58 5.42 -2.76
CA SER A 70 7.54 5.51 -3.88
C SER A 70 8.96 5.83 -3.40
N GLN A 71 9.12 6.84 -2.53
CA GLN A 71 10.44 7.18 -1.98
C GLN A 71 11.01 6.05 -1.09
N THR A 72 10.15 5.35 -0.34
CA THR A 72 10.55 4.23 0.53
C THR A 72 10.99 3.01 -0.29
N ILE A 73 10.30 2.72 -1.41
CA ILE A 73 10.70 1.71 -2.40
C ILE A 73 12.09 2.04 -2.96
N ASN A 74 12.36 3.31 -3.32
CA ASN A 74 13.65 3.71 -3.86
C ASN A 74 14.81 3.44 -2.86
N VAL A 75 14.57 3.61 -1.56
CA VAL A 75 15.55 3.25 -0.51
C VAL A 75 15.74 1.72 -0.46
N LEU A 76 14.66 0.95 -0.42
CA LEU A 76 14.72 -0.52 -0.35
C LEU A 76 15.31 -1.16 -1.63
N GLN A 77 15.19 -0.51 -2.78
CA GLN A 77 15.78 -0.98 -4.04
C GLN A 77 17.32 -0.89 -4.07
N VAL A 78 17.95 -0.14 -3.17
CA VAL A 78 19.42 -0.11 -3.07
C VAL A 78 19.93 -1.51 -2.67
N PRO A 79 20.94 -2.06 -3.37
CA PRO A 79 21.58 -3.32 -2.98
C PRO A 79 22.14 -3.23 -1.55
N GLY A 80 21.84 -4.22 -0.69
CA GLY A 80 22.23 -4.19 0.71
C GLY A 80 21.36 -3.33 1.64
N ALA A 81 20.28 -2.70 1.19
CA ALA A 81 19.38 -1.93 2.07
C ALA A 81 18.78 -2.77 3.23
N GLU A 82 18.69 -4.10 3.07
CA GLU A 82 18.35 -5.06 4.11
C GLU A 82 19.35 -5.09 5.28
N THR A 83 20.62 -4.71 5.07
CA THR A 83 21.62 -4.65 6.14
C THR A 83 21.60 -3.35 6.92
N SER A 84 20.80 -2.36 6.49
CA SER A 84 20.73 -1.01 7.04
C SER A 84 20.22 -0.95 8.50
N LYS A 85 20.49 0.18 9.17
CA LYS A 85 20.04 0.39 10.56
C LYS A 85 18.52 0.40 10.65
N ALA A 86 17.85 1.14 9.76
CA ALA A 86 16.40 1.23 9.72
C ALA A 86 15.76 -0.15 9.49
N TYR A 87 16.27 -0.93 8.54
CA TYR A 87 15.72 -2.25 8.22
C TYR A 87 15.77 -3.19 9.45
N ARG A 88 16.94 -3.30 10.09
CA ARG A 88 17.07 -4.14 11.31
C ARG A 88 16.22 -3.63 12.48
N THR A 89 16.01 -2.32 12.59
CA THR A 89 15.20 -1.73 13.67
C THR A 89 13.72 -2.05 13.47
N TRP A 90 13.20 -1.85 12.27
CA TRP A 90 11.77 -1.88 11.98
C TRP A 90 11.27 -3.20 11.41
N PHE A 91 12.11 -4.01 10.77
CA PHE A 91 11.75 -5.33 10.25
C PHE A 91 12.50 -6.48 10.92
N GLY A 92 13.50 -6.20 11.75
CA GLY A 92 14.24 -7.21 12.50
C GLY A 92 15.51 -7.71 11.80
N LEU A 93 16.38 -8.36 12.57
CA LEU A 93 17.65 -8.90 12.09
C LEU A 93 17.47 -10.25 11.38
N SER A 94 16.61 -11.15 11.88
CA SER A 94 16.35 -12.45 11.23
C SER A 94 15.74 -12.29 9.82
N ASN A 95 15.13 -11.14 9.57
CA ASN A 95 14.47 -10.79 8.31
C ASN A 95 15.37 -10.03 7.33
N ALA A 96 16.61 -9.68 7.72
CA ALA A 96 17.56 -8.90 6.93
C ALA A 96 18.15 -9.68 5.73
N ASN A 97 17.29 -10.02 4.75
CA ASN A 97 17.66 -10.73 3.53
C ASN A 97 16.94 -10.20 2.29
N VAL A 98 17.53 -10.43 1.11
CA VAL A 98 17.05 -9.92 -0.18
C VAL A 98 15.63 -10.39 -0.51
N ASN A 99 15.26 -11.63 -0.20
CA ASN A 99 13.93 -12.18 -0.49
C ASN A 99 12.85 -11.43 0.33
N ARG A 100 13.06 -11.30 1.65
CA ARG A 100 12.13 -10.58 2.52
C ARG A 100 12.04 -9.10 2.16
N LYS A 101 13.17 -8.45 1.82
CA LYS A 101 13.18 -7.08 1.29
C LYS A 101 12.33 -6.94 0.02
N ASN A 102 12.47 -7.87 -0.92
CA ASN A 102 11.69 -7.86 -2.15
C ASN A 102 10.18 -8.02 -1.86
N LYS A 103 9.79 -8.92 -0.94
CA LYS A 103 8.41 -9.03 -0.45
C LYS A 103 7.88 -7.72 0.15
N ILE A 104 8.65 -7.07 1.04
CA ILE A 104 8.27 -5.76 1.62
C ILE A 104 8.05 -4.71 0.51
N ILE A 105 8.91 -4.67 -0.51
CA ILE A 105 8.71 -3.80 -1.67
C ILE A 105 7.43 -4.17 -2.45
N THR A 106 7.21 -5.45 -2.77
CA THR A 106 6.12 -5.89 -3.65
C THR A 106 4.75 -5.88 -2.99
N HIS A 107 4.66 -6.30 -1.72
CA HIS A 107 3.40 -6.58 -1.03
C HIS A 107 2.98 -5.46 -0.08
N HIS A 108 3.89 -4.65 0.46
CA HIS A 108 3.55 -3.65 1.48
C HIS A 108 3.64 -2.19 0.99
N TYR A 109 4.66 -1.85 0.20
CA TYR A 109 4.81 -0.48 -0.32
C TYR A 109 4.25 -0.29 -1.73
N ARG A 110 4.54 -1.18 -2.68
CA ARG A 110 4.09 -1.00 -4.08
C ARG A 110 2.57 -0.97 -4.19
N VAL A 111 1.88 -1.65 -3.27
CA VAL A 111 0.42 -1.74 -3.25
C VAL A 111 -0.25 -0.38 -3.00
N ALA A 112 0.43 0.59 -2.38
CA ALA A 112 -0.06 1.98 -2.28
C ALA A 112 -0.19 2.65 -3.65
N LEU A 113 0.71 2.30 -4.58
CA LEU A 113 0.72 2.83 -5.95
C LEU A 113 -0.33 2.16 -6.84
N GLN A 114 -0.77 0.94 -6.48
CA GLN A 114 -1.64 0.10 -7.31
C GLN A 114 -3.09 0.04 -6.83
N ASN A 115 -3.31 0.06 -5.50
CA ASN A 115 -4.63 -0.16 -4.87
C ASN A 115 -5.26 1.10 -4.30
N LEU A 116 -4.48 2.11 -3.90
CA LEU A 116 -5.02 3.33 -3.31
C LEU A 116 -5.51 4.30 -4.41
N GLY A 117 -6.57 3.93 -5.11
CA GLY A 117 -7.22 4.78 -6.11
C GLY A 117 -7.96 5.96 -5.45
N GLU A 118 -8.08 7.08 -6.15
CA GLU A 118 -8.82 8.25 -5.65
C GLU A 118 -10.33 7.92 -5.53
N PRO A 119 -11.04 8.37 -4.49
CA PRO A 119 -12.51 8.32 -4.43
C PRO A 119 -13.13 9.01 -5.66
N SER A 120 -13.58 8.22 -6.62
CA SER A 120 -14.02 8.71 -7.93
C SER A 120 -15.54 8.64 -8.13
N THR A 121 -16.17 7.61 -7.58
CA THR A 121 -17.56 7.24 -7.88
C THR A 121 -18.46 7.40 -6.66
N PRO A 122 -19.55 8.19 -6.72
CA PRO A 122 -20.47 8.31 -5.59
C PRO A 122 -21.24 7.01 -5.36
N VAL A 123 -21.46 6.66 -4.10
CA VAL A 123 -22.37 5.59 -3.68
C VAL A 123 -23.26 6.07 -2.53
N THR A 124 -24.51 5.62 -2.51
CA THR A 124 -25.37 5.72 -1.33
C THR A 124 -25.10 4.49 -0.46
N PHE A 125 -24.65 4.69 0.78
CA PHE A 125 -24.34 3.62 1.72
C PHE A 125 -25.35 3.59 2.87
N ASN A 126 -25.90 2.42 3.17
CA ASN A 126 -26.72 2.22 4.36
C ASN A 126 -26.14 1.04 5.14
N LEU A 127 -25.78 1.25 6.40
CA LEU A 127 -25.12 0.25 7.24
C LEU A 127 -26.11 -0.87 7.63
N GLY A 128 -27.22 -0.50 8.26
CA GLY A 128 -28.30 -1.39 8.67
C GLY A 128 -27.85 -2.64 9.47
N ASP A 129 -28.70 -3.67 9.48
CA ASP A 129 -28.31 -5.03 9.90
C ASP A 129 -27.54 -5.77 8.79
N THR A 130 -27.75 -5.36 7.54
CA THR A 130 -27.05 -5.86 6.34
C THR A 130 -26.62 -4.66 5.50
N PRO A 131 -25.31 -4.43 5.31
CA PRO A 131 -24.78 -3.33 4.51
C PRO A 131 -25.31 -3.29 3.08
N GLN A 132 -25.74 -2.11 2.63
CA GLN A 132 -26.25 -1.89 1.28
C GLN A 132 -25.54 -0.73 0.58
N TYR A 133 -25.12 -0.98 -0.66
CA TYR A 133 -24.49 -0.02 -1.55
C TYR A 133 -25.36 0.18 -2.78
N GLN A 134 -25.76 1.42 -3.06
CA GLN A 134 -26.55 1.78 -4.23
C GLN A 134 -25.78 2.77 -5.09
N VAL A 135 -25.58 2.43 -6.37
CA VAL A 135 -24.89 3.27 -7.37
C VAL A 135 -25.89 3.73 -8.42
N ALA A 136 -25.75 4.98 -8.88
CA ALA A 136 -26.68 5.56 -9.84
C ALA A 136 -26.33 5.20 -11.30
N GLY A 137 -27.36 5.00 -12.14
CA GLY A 137 -27.21 4.90 -13.59
C GLY A 137 -26.50 3.63 -14.07
N HIS A 138 -25.56 3.79 -15.01
CA HIS A 138 -24.78 2.69 -15.61
C HIS A 138 -23.44 2.44 -14.91
N THR A 139 -23.31 2.90 -13.67
CA THR A 139 -22.12 2.75 -12.83
C THR A 139 -21.94 1.27 -12.43
N PRO A 140 -20.71 0.72 -12.44
CA PRO A 140 -20.46 -0.63 -11.93
C PRO A 140 -20.91 -0.75 -10.46
N PRO A 141 -21.57 -1.86 -10.06
CA PRO A 141 -21.96 -2.07 -8.67
C PRO A 141 -20.74 -2.25 -7.77
N VAL A 142 -20.87 -1.87 -6.49
CA VAL A 142 -19.85 -2.19 -5.47
C VAL A 142 -19.74 -3.72 -5.35
N THR A 143 -18.50 -4.22 -5.42
CA THR A 143 -18.17 -5.64 -5.31
C THR A 143 -17.28 -5.90 -4.09
N LYS A 144 -17.09 -7.19 -3.74
CA LYS A 144 -16.09 -7.61 -2.74
C LYS A 144 -14.64 -7.21 -3.05
N ASN A 145 -14.36 -6.86 -4.30
CA ASN A 145 -13.06 -6.41 -4.80
C ASN A 145 -13.04 -4.88 -5.05
N SER A 146 -14.03 -4.14 -4.53
CA SER A 146 -14.05 -2.67 -4.58
C SER A 146 -13.41 -2.08 -3.33
N ILE A 147 -13.11 -0.78 -3.39
CA ILE A 147 -12.75 0.01 -2.21
C ILE A 147 -13.68 1.21 -2.07
N VAL A 148 -14.20 1.42 -0.87
CA VAL A 148 -15.11 2.53 -0.53
C VAL A 148 -14.46 3.42 0.52
N TYR A 149 -14.44 4.72 0.29
CA TYR A 149 -14.05 5.73 1.26
C TYR A 149 -15.30 6.26 1.97
N ALA A 150 -15.33 6.17 3.30
CA ALA A 150 -16.41 6.65 4.16
C ALA A 150 -15.86 7.64 5.19
N CYS A 151 -16.69 8.57 5.65
CA CYS A 151 -16.30 9.62 6.58
C CYS A 151 -17.21 9.55 7.81
N ILE A 152 -16.66 9.13 8.95
CA ILE A 152 -17.44 9.00 10.19
C ILE A 152 -17.85 10.38 10.67
N GLU A 153 -19.14 10.53 10.99
CA GLU A 153 -19.69 11.78 11.50
C GLU A 153 -19.03 12.22 12.82
N ALA A 154 -19.08 13.52 13.06
CA ALA A 154 -18.49 14.13 14.27
C ALA A 154 -19.38 13.99 15.52
N ASP A 155 -20.49 13.25 15.45
CA ASP A 155 -21.36 13.00 16.60
C ASP A 155 -20.65 12.16 17.67
N GLU A 156 -21.00 12.39 18.93
CA GLU A 156 -20.31 11.75 20.06
C GLU A 156 -20.49 10.23 20.13
N LEU A 157 -21.54 9.66 19.55
CA LEU A 157 -21.82 8.24 19.63
C LEU A 157 -21.02 7.47 18.57
N SER A 158 -21.15 7.84 17.30
CA SER A 158 -20.43 7.18 16.19
C SER A 158 -18.93 7.35 16.33
N SER A 159 -18.48 8.58 16.62
CA SER A 159 -17.06 8.88 16.82
C SER A 159 -16.47 8.10 18.02
N ARG A 160 -17.17 8.02 19.15
CA ARG A 160 -16.68 7.27 20.32
C ARG A 160 -16.68 5.76 20.10
N MET A 161 -17.67 5.21 19.39
CA MET A 161 -17.79 3.76 19.19
C MET A 161 -16.90 3.22 18.07
N LEU A 162 -16.71 3.96 16.97
CA LEU A 162 -15.99 3.48 15.78
C LEU A 162 -14.55 3.99 15.70
N CYS A 163 -14.29 5.22 16.16
CA CYS A 163 -12.99 5.87 16.03
C CYS A 163 -12.17 5.85 17.32
N GLY A 164 -12.78 6.15 18.47
CA GLY A 164 -12.04 6.25 19.73
C GLY A 164 -10.89 7.27 19.63
N ASN A 165 -9.64 6.77 19.54
CA ASN A 165 -8.44 7.59 19.35
C ASN A 165 -7.80 7.47 17.95
N THR A 166 -8.34 6.66 17.05
CA THR A 166 -7.77 6.47 15.70
C THR A 166 -8.05 7.67 14.79
N LYS A 167 -7.33 7.75 13.67
CA LYS A 167 -7.56 8.72 12.59
C LYS A 167 -8.28 8.09 11.41
N ALA A 168 -7.97 6.84 11.11
CA ALA A 168 -8.70 6.02 10.15
C ALA A 168 -8.80 4.61 10.72
N ALA A 169 -9.54 3.76 10.02
CA ALA A 169 -9.44 2.31 10.15
C ALA A 169 -9.93 1.67 8.84
N VAL A 170 -9.55 0.41 8.63
CA VAL A 170 -9.97 -0.40 7.48
C VAL A 170 -10.79 -1.59 7.94
N VAL A 171 -11.87 -1.84 7.21
CA VAL A 171 -12.63 -3.09 7.27
C VAL A 171 -12.58 -3.73 5.89
N GLY A 172 -12.18 -4.99 5.83
CA GLY A 172 -12.07 -5.75 4.59
C GLY A 172 -12.13 -7.25 4.82
N ALA A 173 -11.95 -8.01 3.75
CA ALA A 173 -11.74 -9.44 3.86
C ALA A 173 -10.33 -9.72 4.43
N THR A 174 -10.23 -10.76 5.25
CA THR A 174 -8.96 -11.37 5.68
C THR A 174 -8.77 -12.68 4.92
N ALA A 175 -7.61 -13.32 5.07
CA ALA A 175 -7.35 -14.63 4.44
C ALA A 175 -8.41 -15.71 4.76
N ASN A 176 -9.08 -15.63 5.92
CA ASN A 176 -9.99 -16.67 6.43
C ASN A 176 -11.44 -16.21 6.63
N LYS A 177 -11.76 -14.92 6.43
CA LYS A 177 -13.11 -14.37 6.69
C LYS A 177 -13.45 -13.26 5.68
N PRO A 178 -14.63 -13.28 5.04
CA PRO A 178 -15.08 -12.15 4.22
C PRO A 178 -15.28 -10.89 5.06
N SER A 179 -15.25 -9.73 4.40
CA SER A 179 -15.65 -8.46 5.03
C SER A 179 -17.09 -8.56 5.52
N TYR A 180 -17.37 -8.06 6.72
CA TYR A 180 -18.76 -7.93 7.18
C TYR A 180 -19.48 -6.73 6.53
N LEU A 181 -18.74 -5.87 5.82
CA LEU A 181 -19.26 -4.81 4.97
C LEU A 181 -19.35 -5.23 3.49
N ASP A 182 -19.24 -6.53 3.18
CA ASP A 182 -19.22 -7.14 1.84
C ASP A 182 -18.18 -6.61 0.84
N THR A 183 -17.42 -5.57 1.20
CA THR A 183 -16.37 -4.91 0.41
C THR A 183 -15.24 -4.40 1.32
N THR A 184 -14.19 -3.78 0.75
CA THR A 184 -13.19 -3.07 1.56
C THR A 184 -13.63 -1.62 1.77
N VAL A 185 -13.74 -1.19 3.02
CA VAL A 185 -14.07 0.18 3.42
C VAL A 185 -12.91 0.76 4.20
N ILE A 186 -12.38 1.90 3.75
CA ILE A 186 -11.60 2.79 4.61
C ILE A 186 -12.57 3.79 5.21
N TYR A 187 -12.70 3.82 6.53
CA TYR A 187 -13.44 4.88 7.20
C TYR A 187 -12.49 5.88 7.88
N LEU A 188 -12.75 7.16 7.63
CA LEU A 188 -11.94 8.27 8.06
C LEU A 188 -12.63 8.97 9.23
N CYS A 189 -11.93 9.11 10.35
CA CYS A 189 -12.47 9.67 11.57
C CYS A 189 -12.35 11.21 11.61
N PRO A 190 -13.18 11.91 12.41
CA PRO A 190 -13.10 13.38 12.53
C PRO A 190 -11.69 13.91 12.86
N SER A 191 -10.92 13.14 13.63
CA SER A 191 -9.53 13.43 14.00
C SER A 191 -8.53 13.41 12.83
N PHE A 192 -8.86 12.77 11.70
CA PHE A 192 -8.10 12.83 10.44
C PHE A 192 -8.30 14.19 9.77
N PHE A 193 -9.55 14.63 9.65
CA PHE A 193 -9.91 15.90 9.01
C PHE A 193 -9.46 17.12 9.83
N SER A 194 -9.35 16.99 11.16
CA SER A 194 -8.91 18.06 12.07
C SER A 194 -7.75 18.91 11.54
N PRO A 195 -7.84 20.27 11.59
CA PRO A 195 -6.75 21.17 11.20
C PRO A 195 -5.51 21.06 12.12
N SER A 196 -5.61 20.39 13.27
CA SER A 196 -4.48 20.11 14.15
C SER A 196 -3.57 18.96 13.66
N SER A 197 -3.99 18.18 12.66
CA SER A 197 -3.19 17.11 12.07
C SER A 197 -1.91 17.66 11.44
N ILE A 198 -0.75 17.08 11.81
CA ILE A 198 0.55 17.62 11.39
C ILE A 198 0.91 17.20 9.95
N SER A 199 1.67 18.06 9.26
CA SER A 199 2.22 17.75 7.93
C SER A 199 3.40 16.78 8.01
N GLU A 200 3.67 16.06 6.91
CA GLU A 200 4.82 15.16 6.80
C GLU A 200 6.15 15.88 7.11
N THR A 201 6.29 17.14 6.67
CA THR A 201 7.46 17.98 6.99
C THR A 201 7.62 18.20 8.50
N ARG A 202 6.53 18.51 9.23
CA ARG A 202 6.57 18.71 10.69
C ARG A 202 6.86 17.41 11.42
N MET A 203 6.25 16.31 10.99
CA MET A 203 6.51 14.96 11.49
C MET A 203 7.99 14.56 11.34
N LYS A 204 8.59 14.74 10.16
CA LYS A 204 10.02 14.49 9.92
C LYS A 204 10.93 15.38 10.77
N ILE A 205 10.56 16.64 11.03
CA ILE A 205 11.32 17.53 11.93
C ILE A 205 11.25 17.05 13.39
N GLN A 206 10.09 16.57 13.85
CA GLN A 206 9.93 16.02 15.19
C GLN A 206 10.74 14.72 15.36
N TRP A 207 10.68 13.80 14.38
CA TRP A 207 11.47 12.57 14.37
C TRP A 207 12.98 12.84 14.45
N ARG A 208 13.50 13.79 13.66
CA ARG A 208 14.91 14.23 13.72
C ARG A 208 15.35 14.79 15.07
N ARG A 209 14.41 15.20 15.93
CA ARG A 209 14.66 15.67 17.29
C ARG A 209 14.54 14.56 18.35
N GLY A 210 14.35 13.30 17.94
CA GLY A 210 14.17 12.17 18.84
C GLY A 210 12.80 12.11 19.51
N LEU A 211 11.80 12.79 18.95
CA LEU A 211 10.41 12.70 19.40
C LEU A 211 9.67 11.61 18.64
N ASP A 212 8.66 11.03 19.27
CA ASP A 212 7.67 10.18 18.61
C ASP A 212 6.50 11.08 18.12
N PRO A 213 6.37 11.36 16.81
CA PRO A 213 5.41 12.33 16.30
C PRO A 213 4.02 11.71 16.12
N GLN A 214 2.99 12.56 16.07
CA GLN A 214 1.73 12.14 15.44
C GLN A 214 1.97 11.86 13.96
N MET A 215 1.35 10.81 13.42
CA MET A 215 1.47 10.48 12.00
C MET A 215 0.72 11.51 11.14
N SER A 216 1.34 11.90 10.01
CA SER A 216 0.66 12.69 8.98
C SER A 216 -0.42 11.85 8.28
N ARG A 217 -1.37 12.50 7.59
CA ARG A 217 -2.47 11.80 6.92
C ARG A 217 -2.01 10.72 5.94
N GLY A 218 -0.95 10.99 5.16
CA GLY A 218 -0.35 10.00 4.27
C GLY A 218 0.36 8.83 4.98
N MET A 219 0.88 9.04 6.19
CA MET A 219 1.40 7.95 7.02
C MET A 219 0.28 7.13 7.68
N VAL A 220 -0.84 7.76 8.04
CA VAL A 220 -2.05 7.05 8.50
C VAL A 220 -2.58 6.15 7.39
N LEU A 221 -2.78 6.65 6.17
CA LEU A 221 -3.23 5.79 5.07
C LEU A 221 -2.20 4.71 4.67
N LEU A 222 -0.89 4.95 4.88
CA LEU A 222 0.14 3.92 4.71
C LEU A 222 0.02 2.79 5.76
N HIS A 223 -0.35 3.12 7.00
CA HIS A 223 -0.67 2.15 8.07
C HIS A 223 -1.90 1.33 7.67
N GLU A 224 -3.02 2.00 7.40
CA GLU A 224 -4.31 1.36 7.07
C GLU A 224 -4.22 0.35 5.92
N LEU A 225 -3.43 0.68 4.91
CA LEU A 225 -3.17 -0.16 3.75
C LEU A 225 -2.54 -1.52 4.11
N GLN A 226 -1.83 -1.63 5.23
CA GLN A 226 -1.21 -2.90 5.66
C GLN A 226 -2.24 -3.91 6.21
N HIS A 227 -3.42 -3.48 6.63
CA HIS A 227 -4.51 -4.36 7.06
C HIS A 227 -5.36 -4.88 5.88
N MET A 228 -5.17 -4.34 4.67
CA MET A 228 -5.93 -4.77 3.50
C MET A 228 -5.32 -6.06 2.91
N ALA A 229 -5.89 -7.24 3.22
CA ALA A 229 -5.41 -8.50 2.62
C ALA A 229 -5.50 -8.52 1.07
N THR A 230 -6.40 -7.74 0.47
CA THR A 230 -6.44 -7.50 -0.99
C THR A 230 -5.16 -6.81 -1.50
N ALA A 231 -4.58 -5.92 -0.70
CA ALA A 231 -3.31 -5.27 -0.97
C ALA A 231 -2.11 -6.17 -0.61
N THR A 232 -1.99 -6.63 0.64
CA THR A 232 -0.77 -7.24 1.19
C THR A 232 -0.53 -8.72 0.85
N THR A 233 -1.46 -9.38 0.16
CA THR A 233 -1.47 -10.84 -0.14
C THR A 233 -1.86 -11.72 1.04
N ASP A 234 -2.33 -12.94 0.74
CA ASP A 234 -2.94 -13.85 1.73
C ASP A 234 -1.98 -14.25 2.85
N ASN A 235 -2.35 -13.91 4.10
CA ASN A 235 -1.57 -14.12 5.33
C ASN A 235 -0.27 -13.27 5.43
N GLU A 236 -0.18 -12.16 4.69
CA GLU A 236 0.78 -11.08 4.94
C GLU A 236 0.06 -9.74 5.25
N ASP A 237 -1.25 -9.77 5.52
CA ASP A 237 -1.97 -8.71 6.25
C ASP A 237 -1.43 -8.51 7.68
N CYS A 238 -1.39 -7.26 8.11
CA CYS A 238 -0.87 -6.86 9.41
C CYS A 238 -1.97 -6.73 10.47
N ASP A 239 -1.55 -6.87 11.73
CA ASP A 239 -2.27 -6.51 12.95
C ASP A 239 -1.66 -5.23 13.57
N ASP A 240 -2.26 -4.79 14.67
CA ASP A 240 -1.80 -3.67 15.51
C ASP A 240 -1.14 -4.17 16.81
N LEU A 241 0.12 -4.60 16.68
CA LEU A 241 0.91 -5.14 17.78
C LEU A 241 1.65 -4.05 18.59
N GLY A 242 1.81 -2.85 18.03
CA GLY A 242 2.36 -1.71 18.74
C GLY A 242 2.29 -0.41 17.96
N TYR A 243 2.00 0.71 18.65
CA TYR A 243 1.80 2.01 18.00
C TYR A 243 2.92 3.03 18.21
N THR A 244 3.71 2.92 19.27
CA THR A 244 4.83 3.85 19.56
C THR A 244 6.13 3.34 18.96
N ALA A 245 7.08 4.24 18.68
CA ALA A 245 8.39 3.91 18.16
C ALA A 245 9.13 2.90 19.06
N ALA A 246 8.99 3.05 20.38
CA ALA A 246 9.57 2.15 21.37
C ALA A 246 8.93 0.75 21.32
N SER A 247 7.59 0.66 21.32
CA SER A 247 6.89 -0.63 21.22
C SER A 247 7.23 -1.35 19.91
N CYS A 248 7.12 -0.66 18.77
CA CYS A 248 7.41 -1.18 17.43
C CYS A 248 8.85 -1.73 17.29
N ALA A 249 9.83 -1.02 17.87
CA ALA A 249 11.23 -1.44 17.85
C ALA A 249 11.51 -2.64 18.78
N SER A 250 10.71 -2.80 19.84
CA SER A 250 10.84 -3.87 20.84
C SER A 250 10.15 -5.19 20.50
N LEU A 251 9.24 -5.20 19.51
CA LEU A 251 8.57 -6.42 19.04
C LEU A 251 9.59 -7.52 18.64
N PRO A 252 9.27 -8.82 18.83
CA PRO A 252 10.00 -9.91 18.20
C PRO A 252 10.12 -9.75 16.68
N ASP A 253 11.23 -10.19 16.09
CA ASP A 253 11.48 -10.01 14.64
C ASP A 253 10.38 -10.62 13.75
N ASN A 254 9.75 -11.72 14.16
CA ASN A 254 8.60 -12.31 13.45
C ASN A 254 7.34 -11.42 13.50
N GLU A 255 7.12 -10.71 14.60
CA GLU A 255 5.98 -9.80 14.79
C GLU A 255 6.18 -8.45 14.10
N LYS A 256 7.43 -7.99 13.95
CA LYS A 256 7.75 -6.72 13.25
C LYS A 256 7.25 -6.66 11.81
N LEU A 257 7.13 -7.80 11.13
CA LEU A 257 6.57 -7.89 9.77
C LEU A 257 5.05 -7.92 9.74
N LEU A 258 4.42 -8.23 10.87
CA LEU A 258 2.96 -8.32 11.05
C LEU A 258 2.39 -7.07 11.71
N ASN A 259 3.20 -6.06 12.06
CA ASN A 259 2.72 -4.82 12.67
C ASN A 259 2.64 -3.69 11.63
N ALA A 260 1.44 -3.18 11.35
CA ALA A 260 1.22 -2.14 10.33
C ALA A 260 2.10 -0.90 10.57
N GLN A 261 2.21 -0.51 11.84
CA GLN A 261 2.98 0.66 12.25
C GLN A 261 4.51 0.52 12.06
N ASN A 262 5.07 -0.69 11.98
CA ASN A 262 6.50 -0.88 11.69
C ASN A 262 6.87 -0.43 10.27
N TYR A 263 5.97 -0.60 9.30
CA TYR A 263 6.15 -0.09 7.93
C TYR A 263 6.14 1.44 7.89
N VAL A 264 5.29 2.07 8.70
CA VAL A 264 5.25 3.53 8.85
C VAL A 264 6.51 4.08 9.50
N TYR A 265 7.01 3.47 10.58
CA TYR A 265 8.27 3.91 11.20
C TYR A 265 9.49 3.66 10.31
N PHE A 266 9.52 2.59 9.52
CA PHE A 266 10.57 2.42 8.51
C PHE A 266 10.57 3.56 7.49
N ALA A 267 9.40 3.86 6.91
CA ALA A 267 9.24 4.97 5.95
C ALA A 267 9.63 6.31 6.59
N LEU A 268 9.12 6.62 7.78
CA LEU A 268 9.48 7.83 8.52
C LEU A 268 10.99 7.94 8.76
N ASP A 269 11.65 6.89 9.24
CA ASP A 269 13.07 6.96 9.58
C ASP A 269 13.97 7.11 8.35
N VAL A 270 13.69 6.42 7.24
CA VAL A 270 14.52 6.56 6.03
C VAL A 270 14.27 7.88 5.29
N LEU A 271 13.05 8.42 5.32
CA LEU A 271 12.72 9.71 4.69
C LEU A 271 13.13 10.91 5.54
N ALA A 272 13.12 10.77 6.87
CA ALA A 272 13.68 11.77 7.78
C ALA A 272 15.21 11.70 7.79
N ASN A 273 15.81 10.50 7.86
CA ASN A 273 17.25 10.28 8.01
C ASN A 273 17.78 9.29 6.94
N PRO A 274 18.02 9.72 5.68
CA PRO A 274 18.42 8.82 4.60
C PRO A 274 19.69 7.98 4.87
N ALA A 275 20.55 8.40 5.80
CA ALA A 275 21.70 7.61 6.25
C ALA A 275 21.31 6.31 7.00
N ASN A 276 20.14 6.26 7.65
CA ASN A 276 19.68 5.07 8.37
C ASN A 276 19.24 3.93 7.43
N GLY A 277 18.83 4.26 6.19
CA GLY A 277 18.47 3.31 5.14
C GLY A 277 19.63 2.86 4.24
N LYS A 278 20.84 3.40 4.43
CA LYS A 278 22.02 2.98 3.65
C LYS A 278 22.53 1.60 4.09
N PRO A 279 23.07 0.78 3.15
CA PRO A 279 23.75 -0.46 3.48
C PRO A 279 24.88 -0.27 4.51
N ARG A 280 25.13 -1.32 5.28
CA ARG A 280 26.25 -1.48 6.23
C ARG A 280 26.92 -2.83 6.02
#